data_AF-A0A6B3FXC9-F1
#
_entry.id   AF-A0A6B3FXC9-F1
#
_cell.length_a   1.000
_cell.length_b   1.000
_cell.length_c   1.000
_cell.angle_alpha   90.00
_cell.angle_beta   90.00
_cell.angle_gamma   90.00
#
_symmetry.space_group_name_H-M   'P 1'
#
loop_
_entity.id
_entity.type
_entity.pdbx_description
1 polymer ?
#
loop_
_entity_poly.entity_id
_entity_poly.type
_entity_poly.pdbx_seq_one_letter_code
_entity_poly.pdbx_strand_id
1 'polypeptide(L)'
;MAAPATPGTADGAERLVIENAHIATVDAAGTEYAHGHLVVAGGRIEALGAGPAPEGLTGVTRRVDASGHLVTPGLVNTHHHFYQWITR
;
A
#
# COMPACT_ATOMS: atom_id res chain seq x y z
N MET A 1 13.46 -3.29 -23.43
CA MET A 1 13.02 -2.99 -22.05
C MET A 1 12.22 -4.19 -21.58
N ALA A 2 12.74 -4.96 -20.61
CA ALA A 2 12.03 -6.13 -20.09
C ALA A 2 10.80 -5.68 -19.31
N ALA A 3 9.65 -6.31 -19.56
CA ALA A 3 8.44 -6.10 -18.77
C ALA A 3 8.70 -6.47 -17.30
N PRO A 4 8.10 -5.76 -16.32
CA PRO A 4 8.22 -6.15 -14.92
C PRO A 4 7.64 -7.56 -14.73
N ALA A 5 8.40 -8.43 -14.07
CA ALA A 5 7.94 -9.76 -13.71
C ALA A 5 6.69 -9.65 -12.82
N THR A 6 5.62 -10.34 -13.21
CA THR A 6 4.44 -10.53 -12.36
C THR A 6 4.90 -11.17 -11.04
N PRO A 7 4.69 -10.52 -9.87
CA PRO A 7 5.06 -11.14 -8.62
C PRO A 7 4.25 -12.42 -8.46
N GLY A 8 4.95 -13.55 -8.34
CA GLY A 8 4.33 -14.84 -8.12
C GLY A 8 3.48 -14.80 -6.86
N THR A 9 2.26 -15.30 -6.97
CA THR A 9 1.33 -15.49 -5.85
C THR A 9 2.03 -16.38 -4.82
N ALA A 10 2.55 -15.79 -3.76
CA ALA A 10 3.15 -16.53 -2.66
C ALA A 10 2.01 -17.24 -1.91
N ASP A 11 1.75 -18.47 -2.30
CA ASP A 11 0.81 -19.37 -1.63
C ASP A 11 1.37 -19.66 -0.22
N GLY A 12 0.93 -18.86 0.76
CA GLY A 12 1.42 -18.86 2.14
C GLY A 12 1.89 -17.52 2.72
N ALA A 13 1.92 -16.43 1.94
CA ALA A 13 2.26 -15.12 2.48
C ALA A 13 1.11 -14.53 3.32
N GLU A 14 1.43 -14.01 4.50
CA GLU A 14 0.48 -13.24 5.31
C GLU A 14 0.07 -11.96 4.58
N ARG A 15 -1.23 -11.74 4.47
CA ARG A 15 -1.82 -10.59 3.77
C ARG A 15 -2.46 -9.60 4.74
N LEU A 16 -2.11 -8.34 4.55
CA LEU A 16 -2.84 -7.18 5.08
C LEU A 16 -3.71 -6.61 3.95
N VAL A 17 -4.99 -6.41 4.23
CA VAL A 17 -5.91 -5.70 3.33
C VAL A 17 -6.34 -4.40 3.98
N ILE A 18 -6.19 -3.29 3.26
CA ILE A 18 -6.73 -1.97 3.63
C ILE A 18 -7.84 -1.66 2.64
N GLU A 19 -9.04 -1.35 3.13
CA GLU A 19 -10.24 -1.16 2.32
C GLU A 19 -10.88 0.21 2.58
N ASN A 20 -11.70 0.67 1.64
CA ASN A 20 -12.49 1.90 1.72
C ASN A 20 -11.65 3.19 1.90
N ALA A 21 -10.37 3.15 1.50
CA ALA A 21 -9.48 4.29 1.60
C ALA A 21 -9.64 5.24 0.40
N HIS A 22 -9.38 6.53 0.62
CA HIS A 22 -8.88 7.39 -0.43
C HIS A 22 -7.43 7.02 -0.69
N ILE A 23 -7.01 6.83 -1.95
CA ILE A 23 -5.64 6.43 -2.29
C ILE A 23 -5.06 7.43 -3.28
N ALA A 24 -3.96 8.08 -2.92
CA ALA A 24 -3.15 8.87 -3.84
C ALA A 24 -1.89 8.07 -4.19
N THR A 25 -1.75 7.66 -5.45
CA THR A 25 -0.64 6.80 -5.88
C THR A 25 0.67 7.57 -6.08
N VAL A 26 0.56 8.86 -6.40
CA VAL A 26 1.70 9.74 -6.75
C VAL A 26 2.50 9.18 -7.95
N ASP A 27 1.85 8.43 -8.83
CA ASP A 27 2.42 8.09 -10.13
C ASP A 27 2.49 9.32 -11.06
N ALA A 28 3.14 9.17 -12.22
CA ALA A 28 3.28 10.27 -13.18
C ALA A 28 1.94 10.78 -13.75
N ALA A 29 0.90 9.96 -13.68
CA ALA A 29 -0.45 10.32 -14.15
C ALA A 29 -1.27 11.05 -13.08
N GLY A 30 -0.81 11.08 -11.82
CA GLY A 30 -1.58 11.61 -10.70
C GLY A 30 -2.79 10.74 -10.38
N THR A 31 -2.67 9.42 -10.50
CA THR A 31 -3.79 8.50 -10.28
C THR A 31 -4.26 8.55 -8.82
N GLU A 32 -5.56 8.79 -8.65
CA GLU A 32 -6.24 8.78 -7.35
C GLU A 32 -7.45 7.85 -7.39
N TYR A 33 -7.70 7.16 -6.27
CA TYR A 33 -8.92 6.39 -6.04
C TYR A 33 -9.68 7.00 -4.87
N ALA A 34 -10.87 7.53 -5.13
CA ALA A 34 -11.72 8.09 -4.07
C ALA A 34 -12.23 7.01 -3.10
N HIS A 35 -12.32 5.78 -3.56
CA HIS A 35 -12.65 4.62 -2.75
C HIS A 35 -11.93 3.40 -3.32
N GLY A 36 -10.92 2.91 -2.62
CA GLY A 36 -10.06 1.85 -3.11
C GLY A 36 -9.58 0.89 -2.03
N HIS A 37 -8.78 -0.06 -2.49
CA HIS A 37 -8.15 -1.08 -1.65
C HIS A 37 -6.65 -1.14 -1.90
N LEU A 38 -5.93 -1.66 -0.90
CA LEU A 38 -4.52 -2.00 -0.97
C LEU A 38 -4.31 -3.37 -0.30
N VAL A 39 -3.73 -4.31 -1.04
CA VAL A 39 -3.33 -5.63 -0.54
C VAL A 39 -1.81 -5.67 -0.44
N VAL A 40 -1.31 -5.99 0.74
CA VAL A 40 0.11 -6.16 1.02
C VAL A 40 0.36 -7.62 1.40
N ALA A 41 1.30 -8.26 0.73
CA ALA A 41 1.75 -9.62 1.02
C ALA A 41 3.27 -9.67 1.13
N GLY A 42 3.79 -10.26 2.20
CA GLY A 42 5.25 -10.41 2.38
C GLY A 42 6.02 -9.08 2.30
N GLY A 43 5.43 -7.98 2.79
CA GLY A 43 6.04 -6.65 2.76
C GLY A 43 6.05 -5.96 1.39
N ARG A 44 5.32 -6.48 0.39
CA ARG A 44 5.18 -5.88 -0.94
C ARG A 44 3.72 -5.61 -1.25
N ILE A 45 3.47 -4.59 -2.07
CA ILE A 45 2.15 -4.34 -2.63
C ILE A 45 1.85 -5.46 -3.63
N GLU A 46 0.84 -6.27 -3.34
CA GLU A 46 0.35 -7.34 -4.21
C GLU A 46 -0.73 -6.82 -5.17
N ALA A 47 -1.64 -5.97 -4.67
CA ALA A 47 -2.69 -5.35 -5.47
C ALA A 47 -3.06 -3.98 -4.91
N LEU A 48 -3.42 -3.05 -5.82
CA LEU A 48 -4.11 -1.82 -5.47
C LEU A 48 -5.13 -1.47 -6.57
N GLY A 49 -6.19 -0.77 -6.20
CA GLY A 49 -7.15 -0.28 -7.18
C GLY A 49 -8.38 0.38 -6.56
N ALA A 50 -9.27 0.86 -7.43
CA ALA A 50 -10.60 1.31 -7.02
C ALA A 50 -11.49 0.13 -6.58
N GLY A 51 -12.46 0.43 -5.71
CA GLY A 51 -13.44 -0.55 -5.25
C GLY A 51 -12.91 -1.53 -4.20
N PRO A 52 -13.68 -2.59 -3.90
CA PRO A 52 -13.33 -3.58 -2.88
C PRO A 52 -12.10 -4.40 -3.29
N ALA A 53 -11.40 -4.97 -2.30
CA ALA A 53 -10.30 -5.89 -2.56
C ALA A 53 -10.78 -7.16 -3.30
N PRO A 54 -9.90 -7.85 -4.04
CA PRO A 54 -10.24 -9.09 -4.72
C PRO A 54 -10.91 -10.11 -3.79
N GLU A 55 -11.97 -10.76 -4.28
CA GLU A 55 -12.62 -11.84 -3.56
C GLU A 55 -11.72 -13.09 -3.53
N GLY A 56 -11.89 -13.94 -2.51
CA GLY A 56 -11.18 -15.22 -2.42
C GLY A 56 -9.71 -15.13 -2.00
N LEU A 57 -9.23 -13.98 -1.52
CA LEU A 57 -7.88 -13.86 -0.96
C LEU A 57 -7.68 -14.84 0.21
N THR A 58 -6.70 -15.73 0.09
CA THR A 58 -6.25 -16.63 1.16
C THR A 58 -5.19 -15.94 2.03
N GLY A 59 -4.94 -16.43 3.24
CA GLY A 59 -3.84 -15.91 4.08
C GLY A 59 -4.02 -14.47 4.57
N VAL A 60 -5.22 -13.90 4.53
CA VAL A 60 -5.51 -12.57 5.09
C VAL A 60 -5.47 -12.65 6.61
N THR A 61 -4.42 -12.08 7.20
CA THR A 61 -4.23 -12.04 8.65
C THR A 61 -4.82 -10.79 9.27
N ARG A 62 -5.00 -9.72 8.49
CA ARG A 62 -5.57 -8.46 8.98
C ARG A 62 -6.33 -7.71 7.88
N ARG A 63 -7.49 -7.19 8.25
CA ARG A 63 -8.26 -6.21 7.47
C ARG A 63 -8.34 -4.89 8.23
N VAL A 64 -8.23 -3.78 7.51
CA VAL A 64 -8.33 -2.42 8.05
C VAL A 64 -9.35 -1.67 7.22
N ASP A 65 -10.43 -1.23 7.87
CA ASP A 65 -11.35 -0.26 7.29
C ASP A 65 -10.75 1.14 7.42
N ALA A 66 -10.40 1.74 6.29
CA ALA A 66 -9.78 3.05 6.19
C ALA A 66 -10.76 4.10 5.63
N SER A 67 -12.07 3.89 5.83
CA SER A 67 -13.10 4.88 5.54
C SER A 67 -12.73 6.25 6.12
N GLY A 68 -12.78 7.30 5.29
CA GLY A 68 -12.43 8.67 5.68
C GLY A 68 -10.92 8.92 5.86
N HIS A 69 -10.06 7.95 5.58
CA HIS A 69 -8.61 8.09 5.64
C HIS A 69 -7.98 8.14 4.24
N LEU A 70 -6.76 8.69 4.18
CA LEU A 70 -5.93 8.76 2.98
C LEU A 70 -4.75 7.80 3.09
N VAL A 71 -4.56 6.98 2.08
CA VAL A 71 -3.37 6.17 1.85
C VAL A 71 -2.49 6.88 0.83
N THR A 72 -1.24 7.12 1.20
CA THR A 72 -0.19 7.64 0.32
C THR A 72 1.03 6.74 0.40
N PRO A 73 1.97 6.83 -0.57
CA PRO A 73 3.33 6.41 -0.32
C PRO A 73 3.86 7.05 0.96
N GLY A 74 4.70 6.32 1.69
CA GLY A 74 5.41 6.87 2.84
C GLY A 74 6.27 8.05 2.40
N LEU A 75 6.26 9.13 3.18
CA LEU A 75 7.06 10.31 2.87
C LEU A 75 8.55 9.96 2.98
N VAL A 76 9.32 10.35 1.97
CA VAL A 76 10.78 10.18 1.97
C VAL A 76 11.43 11.44 2.53
N ASN A 77 12.02 11.32 3.72
CA ASN A 77 12.80 12.40 4.30
C ASN A 77 14.26 12.32 3.80
N THR A 78 14.59 13.14 2.81
CA THR A 78 15.92 13.15 2.16
C THR A 78 16.99 13.88 2.96
N HIS A 79 16.60 14.60 4.01
CA HIS A 79 17.54 15.41 4.79
C HIS A 79 17.04 15.56 6.21
N HIS A 80 17.74 14.94 7.16
CA HIS A 80 17.45 15.14 8.56
C HIS A 80 18.73 15.13 9.39
N HIS A 81 18.81 16.04 10.35
CA HIS A 81 19.89 16.05 11.34
C HIS A 81 19.42 15.33 12.61
N PHE A 82 19.36 13.99 12.56
CA PHE A 82 18.75 13.20 13.63
C PHE A 82 19.34 13.50 15.01
N TYR A 83 20.67 13.49 15.12
CA TYR A 83 21.38 13.66 16.39
C TYR A 83 21.25 15.06 16.99
N GLN A 84 20.97 16.06 16.16
CA GLN A 84 20.83 17.46 16.60
C GLN A 84 19.54 17.70 17.39
N TRP A 85 18.56 16.80 17.29
CA TRP A 85 17.35 16.80 18.13
C TRP A 85 17.61 16.34 19.57
N ILE A 86 18.76 15.71 19.85
CA ILE A 86 19.08 15.11 21.16
C ILE A 86 19.95 16.06 22.02
N THR A 87 20.45 17.16 21.45
CA THR A 87 21.20 18.18 22.19
C THR A 87 20.32 19.41 22.42
N ARG A 88 20.21 19.84 23.67
CA ARG A 88 19.56 21.12 24.04
C ARG A 88 20.44 22.30 23.69
#